data_AF-A0A2N4YQR0-F1
#
_entry.id   AF-A0A2N4YQR0-F1
#
_cell.length_a   1.000
_cell.length_b   1.000
_cell.length_c   1.000
_cell.angle_alpha   90.00
_cell.angle_beta   90.00
_cell.angle_gamma   90.00
#
_symmetry.space_group_name_H-M   'P 1'
#
loop_
_entity.id
_entity.type
_entity.pdbx_description
1 polymer ?
#
loop_
_entity_poly.entity_id
_entity_poly.type
_entity_poly.pdbx_seq_one_letter_code
_entity_poly.pdbx_strand_id
1 'polypeptide(L)' 'MAEQFPRLSAATLAAANQVGAWLAQDDLAMLPALPQVDVVVLAGNAVIPTIDAACRLAAEREVP' A
#
# COMPACT_ATOMS: atom_id res chain seq x y z
N MET A 1 -25.81 7.06 -13.02
CA MET A 1 -24.95 7.68 -14.04
C MET A 1 -23.51 7.42 -13.64
N ALA A 2 -22.73 6.70 -14.44
CA ALA A 2 -21.30 6.63 -14.20
C ALA A 2 -20.68 7.92 -14.75
N GLU A 3 -20.37 8.86 -13.87
CA GLU A 3 -19.58 10.03 -14.26
C GLU A 3 -18.16 9.54 -14.58
N GLN A 4 -17.76 9.68 -15.83
CA GLN A 4 -16.41 9.33 -16.26
C GLN A 4 -15.43 10.33 -15.65
N PHE A 5 -14.41 9.84 -14.94
CA PHE A 5 -13.35 10.70 -14.42
C PHE A 5 -12.69 11.49 -15.57
N PRO A 6 -12.53 12.82 -15.45
CA PRO A 6 -12.01 13.65 -16.55
C PRO A 6 -10.55 13.31 -16.86
N ARG A 7 -10.15 13.53 -18.11
CA ARG A 7 -8.74 13.40 -18.48
C ARG A 7 -7.92 14.50 -17.80
N LEU A 8 -6.86 14.09 -17.12
CA LEU A 8 -5.90 14.99 -16.49
C LEU A 8 -4.74 15.29 -17.44
N SER A 9 -4.09 16.44 -17.24
CA SER A 9 -2.85 16.76 -17.95
C SER A 9 -1.73 15.80 -17.55
N ALA A 10 -0.73 15.60 -18.42
CA ALA A 10 0.42 14.76 -18.10
C ALA A 10 1.15 15.24 -16.83
N ALA A 11 1.26 16.55 -16.63
CA ALA A 11 1.86 17.14 -15.44
C ALA A 11 1.05 16.82 -14.17
N THR A 12 -0.29 16.87 -14.24
CA THR A 12 -1.16 16.54 -13.10
C THR A 12 -1.09 15.06 -12.76
N LEU A 13 -1.08 14.16 -13.75
CA LEU A 13 -0.91 12.73 -13.53
C LEU A 13 0.43 12.42 -12.89
N ALA A 14 1.51 13.03 -13.38
CA ALA A 14 2.84 12.86 -12.81
C ALA A 14 2.89 13.33 -11.35
N ALA A 15 2.31 14.49 -11.04
CA ALA A 15 2.24 15.00 -9.67
C ALA A 15 1.44 14.08 -8.74
N ALA A 16 0.27 13.60 -9.18
CA ALA A 16 -0.56 12.68 -8.40
C ALA A 16 0.18 11.35 -8.13
N ASN A 17 0.84 10.79 -9.13
CA ASN A 17 1.63 9.57 -8.99
C ASN A 17 2.81 9.76 -8.04
N GLN A 18 3.50 10.90 -8.11
CA GLN A 18 4.62 11.21 -7.22
C GLN A 18 4.16 11.30 -5.77
N VAL A 19 3.05 12.00 -5.50
CA VAL A 19 2.48 12.08 -4.15
C VAL A 19 1.97 10.72 -3.68
N GLY A 20 1.29 9.96 -4.53
CA GLY A 20 0.81 8.63 -4.21
C GLY A 20 1.93 7.65 -3.87
N ALA A 21 3.04 7.71 -4.62
CA ALA A 21 4.23 6.91 -4.31
C ALA A 21 4.83 7.28 -2.95
N TRP A 22 4.98 8.58 -2.65
CA TRP A 22 5.49 9.04 -1.36
C TRP A 22 4.59 8.63 -0.18
N LEU A 23 3.27 8.65 -0.36
CA LEU A 23 2.33 8.21 0.68
C LEU A 23 2.31 6.68 0.89
N ALA A 24 2.62 5.90 -0.15
CA ALA A 24 2.57 4.44 -0.11
C ALA A 24 3.88 3.78 0.30
N GLN A 25 5.01 4.48 0.15
CA GLN A 25 6.32 3.96 0.50
C GLN A 25 6.50 3.98 2.01
N ASP A 26 6.90 2.82 2.55
CA ASP A 26 7.46 2.75 3.88
C ASP A 26 8.96 3.01 3.79
N ASP A 27 9.38 4.25 4.06
CA ASP A 27 10.79 4.62 4.07
C ASP A 27 11.60 3.83 5.13
N LEU A 28 10.95 3.18 6.11
CA LEU A 28 11.62 2.24 7.02
C LEU A 28 11.93 0.89 6.35
N ALA A 29 11.29 0.52 5.24
CA ALA A 29 11.62 -0.70 4.50
C ALA A 29 13.00 -0.62 3.78
N MET A 30 13.60 0.58 3.74
CA MET A 30 15.01 0.78 3.34
C MET A 30 16.00 0.37 4.44
N LEU A 31 15.53 0.06 5.65
CA LEU A 31 16.35 -0.51 6.71
C LEU A 31 16.63 -2.00 6.39
N PRO A 32 17.84 -2.51 6.73
CA PRO A 32 18.24 -3.88 6.42
C PRO A 32 17.23 -4.90 6.96
N ALA A 33 17.04 -5.99 6.19
CA ALA A 33 16.12 -7.10 6.37
C ALA A 33 15.18 -6.96 7.57
N LEU A 34 13.90 -6.65 7.27
CA LEU A 34 12.83 -6.58 8.27
C LEU A 34 13.02 -7.72 9.28
N PRO A 35 13.24 -7.39 10.57
CA PRO A 35 13.45 -8.41 11.58
C PRO A 35 12.27 -9.38 11.55
N GLN A 36 12.51 -10.60 12.03
CA GLN A 36 11.44 -11.56 12.25
C GLN A 36 10.29 -10.85 12.96
N VAL A 37 9.14 -10.77 12.27
CA VAL A 37 7.94 -10.09 12.75
C VAL A 37 7.09 -11.10 13.48
N ASP A 38 6.67 -10.77 14.70
CA ASP A 38 5.86 -11.66 15.55
C ASP A 38 4.34 -11.53 15.29
N VAL A 39 3.91 -10.47 14.59
CA VAL A 39 2.51 -10.17 14.30
C VAL A 39 2.37 -9.24 13.09
N VAL A 40 1.29 -9.39 12.33
CA VAL A 40 0.88 -8.48 11.26
C VAL A 40 -0.28 -7.61 11.73
N VAL A 41 -0.12 -6.28 11.68
CA VAL A 41 -1.18 -5.34 12.04
C VAL A 41 -1.90 -4.83 10.79
N LEU A 42 -3.14 -5.29 10.59
CA LEU A 42 -4.03 -4.74 9.56
C LEU A 42 -4.80 -3.54 10.12
N ALA A 43 -4.37 -2.34 9.73
CA ALA A 43 -5.15 -1.12 10.01
C ALA A 43 -6.50 -1.19 9.28
N GLY A 44 -7.59 -0.82 9.96
CA GLY A 44 -8.95 -0.89 9.41
C GLY A 44 -9.11 -0.04 8.16
N ASN A 45 -9.40 -0.67 7.03
CA ASN A 45 -9.60 -0.01 5.73
C ASN A 45 -10.55 -0.83 4.83
N ALA A 46 -10.92 -0.28 3.66
CA ALA A 46 -11.82 -0.92 2.69
C ALA A 46 -11.13 -1.29 1.37
N VAL A 47 -9.79 -1.36 1.36
CA VAL A 47 -9.00 -1.63 0.15
C VAL A 47 -8.66 -3.12 0.14
N ILE A 48 -9.48 -3.94 -0.52
CA ILE A 48 -9.34 -5.41 -0.58
C ILE A 48 -7.90 -5.86 -0.95
N PRO A 49 -7.22 -5.27 -1.95
CA PRO A 49 -5.85 -5.66 -2.25
C PRO A 49 -4.87 -5.49 -1.07
N THR A 50 -5.07 -4.45 -0.25
CA THR A 50 -4.26 -4.21 0.95
C THR A 50 -4.59 -5.23 2.05
N ILE A 51 -5.87 -5.57 2.20
CA ILE A 51 -6.33 -6.60 3.15
C ILE A 51 -5.74 -7.97 2.77
N ASP A 52 -5.83 -8.36 1.50
CA ASP A 52 -5.28 -9.62 0.99
C ASP A 52 -3.75 -9.69 1.17
N ALA A 53 -3.05 -8.57 0.99
CA ALA A 53 -1.61 -8.49 1.22
C ALA A 53 -1.24 -8.76 2.69
N ALA A 54 -2.01 -8.21 3.65
CA ALA A 54 -1.79 -8.47 5.07
C ALA A 54 -2.06 -9.94 5.42
N CYS A 55 -3.17 -10.51 4.94
CA CYS A 55 -3.48 -11.93 5.15
C CYS A 55 -2.42 -12.85 4.57
N ARG A 56 -1.93 -12.56 3.36
CA ARG A 56 -0.84 -13.32 2.72
C ARG A 56 0.46 -13.22 3.53
N LEU A 57 0.83 -12.03 4.00
CA LEU A 57 2.03 -11.82 4.80
C LEU A 57 1.98 -12.61 6.11
N ALA A 58 0.86 -12.57 6.83
CA ALA A 58 0.66 -13.33 8.07
C ALA A 58 0.79 -14.84 7.85
N ALA A 59 0.15 -15.36 6.80
CA ALA A 59 0.20 -16.77 6.44
C ALA A 59 1.60 -17.23 6.01
N GLU A 60 2.32 -16.44 5.18
CA GLU A 60 3.69 -16.76 4.73
C GLU A 60 4.71 -16.75 5.86
N ARG A 61 4.44 -15.98 6.93
CA ARG A 61 5.32 -15.85 8.09
C ARG A 61 4.90 -16.72 9.28
N GLU A 62 3.78 -17.43 9.17
CA GLU A 62 3.18 -18.24 10.23
C GLU A 62 2.95 -17.45 11.53
N VAL A 63 2.55 -16.19 11.41
CA VAL A 63 2.26 -15.30 12.53
C VAL A 63 0.81 -14.78 12.49
N PRO A 64 0.26 -14.35 13.64
CA PRO A 64 -1.07 -13.75 13.70
C PRO A 64 -1.20 -12.46 12.88
#